data_AF-A0A366E3E0-F1
#
_entry.id   AF-A0A366E3E0-F1
#
_cell.length_a   1.000
_cell.length_b   1.000
_cell.length_c   1.000
_cell.angle_alpha   90.00
_cell.angle_beta   90.00
_cell.angle_gamma   90.00
#
_symmetry.space_group_name_H-M   'P 1'
#
loop_
_entity.id
_entity.type
_entity.pdbx_description
1 polymer ?
#
loop_
_entity_poly.entity_id
_entity_poly.type
_entity_poly.pdbx_seq_one_letter_code
_entity_poly.pdbx_strand_id
1 'polypeptide(L)'
;MVPTKLTRLTVRAAVIGALAAGAVVAVPKVAMADAKCPNGTARVFLYASTNHCQGGTQTYTNPTVVKVCSMSRTKVVIETKGERRINNRTVELGPGHCAAFEPRGQESATVAVSAT
;
A
#
# COMPACT_ATOMS: atom_id res chain seq x y z
N MET A 1 -42.56 -8.75 -13.40
CA MET A 1 -41.81 -7.68 -12.69
C MET A 1 -40.62 -8.30 -11.96
N VAL A 2 -39.48 -7.61 -12.04
CA VAL A 2 -38.11 -7.99 -11.64
C VAL A 2 -37.96 -8.13 -10.10
N PRO A 3 -36.99 -8.92 -9.62
CA PRO A 3 -37.05 -9.72 -8.39
C PRO A 3 -36.30 -9.08 -7.22
N THR A 4 -36.29 -9.71 -6.04
CA THR A 4 -35.24 -9.43 -5.05
C THR A 4 -34.85 -10.70 -4.30
N LYS A 5 -33.78 -11.34 -4.78
CA LYS A 5 -33.05 -12.39 -4.08
C LYS A 5 -32.37 -11.78 -2.85
N LEU A 6 -32.78 -12.17 -1.65
CA LEU A 6 -31.97 -11.98 -0.44
C LEU A 6 -30.81 -12.98 -0.47
N THR A 7 -29.72 -12.62 -1.14
CA THR A 7 -28.42 -13.28 -0.93
C THR A 7 -27.78 -12.69 0.33
N ARG A 8 -27.91 -13.40 1.45
CA ARG A 8 -27.10 -13.17 2.66
C ARG A 8 -25.63 -13.36 2.30
N LEU A 9 -24.89 -12.26 2.17
CA LEU A 9 -23.44 -12.30 2.03
C LEU A 9 -22.84 -12.64 3.39
N THR A 10 -22.49 -13.90 3.59
CA THR A 10 -21.65 -14.34 4.70
C THR A 10 -20.28 -13.67 4.57
N VAL A 11 -20.06 -12.62 5.36
CA VAL A 11 -18.73 -12.02 5.56
C VAL A 11 -17.91 -13.04 6.36
N ARG A 12 -17.13 -13.85 5.64
CA ARG A 12 -16.08 -14.66 6.26
C ARG A 12 -15.06 -13.71 6.85
N ALA A 13 -15.06 -13.62 8.17
CA ALA A 13 -14.04 -12.96 8.97
C ALA A 13 -12.68 -13.62 8.69
N ALA A 14 -11.87 -12.98 7.85
CA ALA A 14 -10.46 -13.29 7.73
C ALA A 14 -9.72 -12.38 8.72
N VAL A 15 -9.41 -12.91 9.90
CA VAL A 15 -8.49 -12.31 10.85
C VAL A 15 -7.09 -12.44 10.25
N ILE A 16 -6.52 -11.34 9.78
CA ILE A 16 -5.10 -11.29 9.40
C ILE A 16 -4.35 -10.67 10.58
N GLY A 17 -3.59 -11.52 11.28
CA GLY A 17 -2.76 -11.13 12.40
C GLY A 17 -1.64 -10.21 11.95
N ALA A 18 -1.67 -8.97 12.43
CA ALA A 18 -0.54 -8.05 12.35
C ALA A 18 0.34 -8.25 13.59
N LEU A 19 1.36 -9.10 13.48
CA LEU A 19 2.47 -9.14 14.43
C LEU A 19 3.59 -8.26 13.89
N ALA A 20 3.59 -6.99 14.30
CA ALA A 20 4.78 -6.15 14.31
C ALA A 20 4.62 -5.09 15.40
N ALA A 21 5.36 -5.26 16.49
CA ALA A 21 5.46 -4.30 17.57
C ALA A 21 6.08 -3.00 17.06
N GLY A 22 5.33 -1.90 17.14
CA GLY A 22 5.82 -0.56 16.80
C GLY A 22 4.77 0.25 16.03
N ALA A 23 3.77 0.75 16.76
CA ALA A 23 2.85 1.83 16.37
C ALA A 23 2.62 2.04 14.85
N VAL A 24 2.13 1.03 14.15
CA VAL A 24 1.52 1.22 12.83
C VAL A 24 0.09 1.67 13.10
N VAL A 25 -0.17 2.97 12.99
CA VAL A 25 -1.54 3.48 13.03
C VAL A 25 -2.22 3.04 11.74
N ALA A 26 -2.78 1.84 11.74
CA ALA A 26 -3.69 1.35 10.73
C ALA A 26 -5.02 2.13 10.88
N VAL A 27 -5.02 3.41 10.48
CA VAL A 27 -6.25 4.17 10.38
C VAL A 27 -7.03 3.56 9.21
N PRO A 28 -8.22 2.99 9.42
CA PRO A 28 -9.11 2.63 8.33
C PRO A 28 -9.76 3.91 7.83
N LYS A 29 -8.96 4.84 7.31
CA LYS A 29 -9.47 5.83 6.39
C LYS A 29 -9.67 5.04 5.12
N VAL A 30 -10.92 4.59 4.94
CA VAL A 30 -11.60 4.54 3.64
C VAL A 30 -10.65 4.97 2.54
N ALA A 31 -10.41 4.08 1.57
CA ALA A 31 -9.76 4.36 0.31
C ALA A 31 -10.47 5.54 -0.40
N MET A 32 -10.31 6.75 0.12
CA MET A 32 -10.86 8.00 -0.35
C MET A 32 -9.98 8.39 -1.52
N ALA A 33 -10.26 7.74 -2.66
CA ALA A 33 -10.95 8.42 -3.74
C ALA A 33 -10.68 9.93 -3.79
N ASP A 34 -9.46 10.31 -4.16
CA ASP A 34 -9.20 11.65 -4.71
C ASP A 34 -8.00 11.67 -5.68
N ALA A 35 -7.67 10.53 -6.31
CA ALA A 35 -7.11 10.50 -7.67
C ALA A 35 -7.22 9.11 -8.30
N LYS A 36 -7.27 9.15 -9.62
CA LYS A 36 -7.72 8.19 -10.63
C LYS A 36 -6.74 7.02 -10.87
N CYS A 37 -6.31 6.30 -9.83
CA CYS A 37 -5.48 5.11 -10.05
C CYS A 37 -6.35 3.91 -10.46
N PRO A 38 -6.06 3.24 -11.59
CA PRO A 38 -6.85 2.09 -12.03
C PRO A 38 -6.66 0.89 -11.08
N ASN A 39 -7.66 0.00 -11.05
CA ASN A 39 -7.53 -1.28 -10.36
C ASN A 39 -6.29 -2.03 -10.89
N GLY A 40 -5.59 -2.77 -10.02
CA GLY A 40 -4.33 -3.41 -10.41
C GLY A 40 -3.08 -2.54 -10.18
N THR A 41 -3.24 -1.32 -9.66
CA THR A 41 -2.11 -0.41 -9.35
C THR A 41 -1.96 -0.10 -7.85
N ALA A 42 -0.86 0.55 -7.50
CA ALA A 42 -0.64 1.20 -6.21
C ALA A 42 -0.45 2.70 -6.43
N ARG A 43 -0.86 3.53 -5.48
CA ARG A 43 -0.57 4.96 -5.47
C ARG A 43 0.68 5.22 -4.64
N VAL A 44 1.72 5.72 -5.28
CA VAL A 44 3.00 6.02 -4.66
C VAL A 44 3.13 7.53 -4.48
N PHE A 45 3.50 7.96 -3.28
CA PHE A 45 3.78 9.34 -2.93
C PHE A 45 5.27 9.49 -2.70
N LEU A 46 5.85 10.46 -3.37
CA LEU A 46 7.27 10.75 -3.36
C LEU A 46 7.52 12.04 -2.57
N TYR A 47 8.65 12.11 -1.85
CA TYR A 47 9.05 13.29 -1.09
C TYR A 47 9.22 14.48 -2.03
N ALA A 48 8.56 15.60 -1.71
CA ALA A 48 8.58 16.83 -2.49
C ALA A 48 8.17 16.68 -3.98
N SER A 49 7.39 15.65 -4.33
CA SER A 49 6.91 15.43 -5.69
C SER A 49 5.44 14.99 -5.72
N THR A 50 4.85 15.00 -6.92
CA THR A 50 3.47 14.58 -7.16
C THR A 50 3.33 13.07 -6.98
N ASN A 51 2.18 12.61 -6.51
CA ASN A 51 1.87 11.19 -6.45
C ASN A 51 1.54 10.62 -7.85
N HIS A 52 1.84 9.35 -8.07
CA HIS A 52 1.54 8.66 -9.32
C HIS A 52 1.02 7.24 -9.07
N CYS A 53 0.39 6.68 -10.10
CA CYS A 53 -0.09 5.31 -10.09
C CYS A 53 0.98 4.41 -10.68
N GLN A 54 1.33 3.35 -9.97
CA GLN A 54 2.36 2.41 -10.36
C GLN A 54 1.76 1.00 -10.47
N GLY A 55 2.10 0.30 -11.56
CA GLY A 55 1.92 -1.15 -11.68
C GLY A 55 3.28 -1.86 -11.77
N GLY A 56 3.29 -3.17 -11.56
CA GLY A 56 4.51 -3.97 -11.60
C GLY A 56 5.50 -3.62 -10.49
N THR A 57 6.79 -3.84 -10.74
CA THR A 57 7.86 -3.60 -9.78
C THR A 57 8.75 -2.45 -10.22
N GLN A 58 9.00 -1.49 -9.33
CA GLN A 58 9.88 -0.36 -9.60
C GLN A 58 10.68 0.00 -8.35
N THR A 59 11.95 0.35 -8.55
CA THR A 59 12.82 0.86 -7.49
C THR A 59 13.01 2.37 -7.64
N TYR A 60 12.78 3.09 -6.56
CA TYR A 60 12.94 4.53 -6.42
C TYR A 60 14.18 4.81 -5.55
N THR A 61 15.17 5.49 -6.09
CA THR A 61 16.36 5.96 -5.36
C THR A 61 16.29 7.45 -5.05
N ASN A 62 15.73 8.24 -5.97
CA ASN A 62 15.42 9.65 -5.80
C ASN A 62 14.29 10.02 -6.78
N PRO A 63 13.19 10.66 -6.36
CA PRO A 63 12.84 11.05 -4.99
C PRO A 63 12.44 9.88 -4.08
N THR A 64 12.58 10.08 -2.77
CA THR A 64 12.30 9.08 -1.72
C THR A 64 10.81 8.79 -1.59
N VAL A 65 10.42 7.55 -1.32
CA VAL A 65 9.01 7.17 -1.13
C VAL A 65 8.55 7.49 0.29
N VAL A 66 7.51 8.31 0.44
CA VAL A 66 6.98 8.73 1.75
C VAL A 66 5.68 8.02 2.13
N LYS A 67 4.93 7.55 1.13
CA LYS A 67 3.67 6.84 1.36
C LYS A 67 3.34 5.98 0.16
N VAL A 68 2.81 4.81 0.42
CA VAL A 68 2.29 3.90 -0.62
C VAL A 68 0.91 3.43 -0.19
N CYS A 69 -0.05 3.51 -1.10
CA CYS A 69 -1.39 3.00 -0.91
C CYS A 69 -1.68 1.92 -1.94
N SER A 70 -2.10 0.75 -1.47
CA SER A 70 -2.66 -0.30 -2.30
C SER A 70 -4.08 0.08 -2.73
N MET A 71 -4.38 -0.12 -4.03
CA MET A 71 -5.74 0.00 -4.55
C MET A 71 -6.53 -1.29 -4.33
N SER A 72 -7.80 -1.30 -4.74
CA SER A 72 -8.63 -2.51 -4.67
C SER A 72 -8.05 -3.66 -5.49
N ARG A 73 -8.10 -4.87 -4.91
CA ARG A 73 -7.59 -6.13 -5.50
C ARG A 73 -6.11 -6.07 -5.88
N THR A 74 -5.30 -5.33 -5.12
CA THR A 74 -3.85 -5.36 -5.26
C THR A 74 -3.17 -5.70 -3.96
N LYS A 75 -2.14 -6.52 -4.05
CA LYS A 75 -1.15 -6.69 -3.01
C LYS A 75 0.06 -5.85 -3.38
N VAL A 76 0.59 -5.10 -2.43
CA VAL A 76 1.77 -4.28 -2.64
C VAL A 76 2.83 -4.68 -1.64
N VAL A 77 4.03 -5.01 -2.11
CA VAL A 77 5.20 -5.27 -1.27
C VAL A 77 6.15 -4.10 -1.44
N ILE A 78 6.50 -3.45 -0.34
CA ILE A 78 7.45 -2.34 -0.32
C ILE A 78 8.69 -2.78 0.42
N GLU A 79 9.85 -2.70 -0.23
CA GLU A 79 11.15 -2.93 0.36
C GLU A 79 11.92 -1.61 0.39
N THR A 80 12.10 -1.02 1.57
CA THR A 80 12.96 0.14 1.75
C THR A 80 14.35 -0.31 2.14
N LYS A 81 15.38 0.29 1.53
CA LYS A 81 16.77 0.17 1.98
C LYS A 81 17.27 1.53 2.44
N GLY A 82 18.11 1.52 3.46
CA GLY A 82 18.78 2.70 3.96
C GLY A 82 20.25 2.43 4.26
N GLU A 83 20.99 3.51 4.52
CA GLU A 83 22.43 3.49 4.81
C GLU A 83 22.79 2.51 5.95
N ARG A 84 21.92 2.42 6.96
CA ARG A 84 22.05 1.47 8.07
C ARG A 84 21.06 0.32 7.89
N ARG A 85 21.49 -0.90 8.21
CA ARG A 85 20.63 -2.10 8.16
C ARG A 85 19.31 -1.96 8.95
N ILE A 86 19.30 -1.17 10.02
CA ILE A 86 18.10 -0.89 10.83
C ILE A 86 17.02 -0.11 10.05
N ASN A 87 17.40 0.56 8.96
CA ASN A 87 16.50 1.29 8.08
C ASN A 87 15.96 0.40 6.94
N ASN A 88 16.45 -0.84 6.81
CA ASN A 88 15.91 -1.78 5.84
C ASN A 88 14.59 -2.32 6.36
N ARG A 89 13.52 -2.16 5.59
CA ARG A 89 12.18 -2.60 5.97
C ARG A 89 11.48 -3.24 4.80
N THR A 90 10.73 -4.29 5.08
CA THR A 90 9.80 -4.89 4.13
C THR A 90 8.40 -4.76 4.70
N VAL A 91 7.49 -4.16 3.93
CA VAL A 91 6.10 -3.91 4.32
C VAL A 91 5.19 -4.49 3.25
N GLU A 92 4.31 -5.39 3.65
CA GLU A 92 3.25 -5.91 2.78
C GLU A 92 1.94 -5.18 3.07
N LEU A 93 1.31 -4.66 2.02
CA LEU A 93 0.01 -4.03 2.06
C LEU A 93 -1.01 -4.93 1.36
N GLY A 94 -2.09 -5.20 2.08
CA GLY A 94 -3.31 -5.77 1.50
C GLY A 94 -4.14 -4.71 0.76
N PRO A 95 -5.18 -5.14 0.04
CA PRO A 95 -6.05 -4.27 -0.74
C PRO A 95 -6.63 -3.11 0.09
N GLY A 96 -6.47 -1.88 -0.40
CA GLY A 96 -7.05 -0.69 0.24
C GLY A 96 -6.30 -0.17 1.48
N HIS A 97 -5.13 -0.72 1.78
CA HIS A 97 -4.28 -0.25 2.88
C HIS A 97 -3.18 0.69 2.40
N CYS A 98 -2.70 1.56 3.29
CA CYS A 98 -1.57 2.43 3.04
C CYS A 98 -0.48 2.24 4.11
N ALA A 99 0.78 2.35 3.70
CA ALA A 99 1.93 2.52 4.58
C ALA A 99 2.56 3.90 4.35
N ALA A 100 3.03 4.51 5.44
CA ALA A 100 3.84 5.71 5.41
C ALA A 100 5.27 5.37 5.83
N PHE A 101 6.24 6.05 5.23
CA PHE A 101 7.65 5.83 5.42
C PHE A 101 8.32 7.15 5.77
N GLU A 102 9.27 7.09 6.70
CA GLU A 102 10.09 8.24 7.06
C GLU A 102 11.12 8.47 5.93
N PRO A 103 11.16 9.66 5.31
CA PRO A 103 12.10 9.92 4.21
C PRO A 103 13.56 9.97 4.68
N ARG A 104 13.81 10.23 5.98
CA ARG A 104 15.16 10.34 6.53
C ARG A 104 15.82 8.96 6.65
N GLY A 105 16.97 8.80 6.01
CA GLY A 105 17.79 7.60 6.09
C GLY A 105 17.37 6.48 5.13
N GLN A 106 16.45 6.76 4.21
CA GLN A 106 16.09 5.88 3.10
C GLN A 106 16.94 6.22 1.87
N GLU A 107 17.65 5.23 1.35
CA GLU A 107 18.44 5.31 0.11
C GLU A 107 17.66 4.82 -1.10
N SER A 108 16.79 3.82 -0.90
CA SER A 108 15.92 3.33 -1.96
C SER A 108 14.62 2.71 -1.43
N ALA A 109 13.62 2.65 -2.30
CA ALA A 109 12.37 1.93 -2.09
C ALA A 109 12.03 1.12 -3.34
N THR A 110 11.95 -0.19 -3.23
CA THR A 110 11.35 -1.03 -4.25
C THR A 110 9.88 -1.22 -3.90
N VAL A 111 8.99 -0.89 -4.83
CA VAL A 111 7.56 -1.12 -4.70
C VAL A 111 7.17 -2.14 -5.76
N ALA A 112 6.69 -3.30 -5.31
CA ALA A 112 6.20 -4.38 -6.15
C ALA A 112 4.68 -4.50 -6.01
N VAL A 113 3.97 -4.36 -7.12
CA VAL A 113 2.51 -4.43 -7.18
C VAL A 113 2.10 -5.72 -7.87
N SER A 114 1.20 -6.48 -7.23
CA SER A 114 0.62 -7.70 -7.78
C SER A 114 -0.89 -7.62 -7.72
N ALA A 115 -1.57 -7.97 -8.81
CA ALA A 115 -3.02 -8.14 -8.81
C ALA A 115 -3.39 -9.38 -7.96
N THR A 116 -4.48 -9.28 -7.21
CA THR A 116 -5.03 -10.36 -6.36
C THR A 116 -6.36 -10.85 -6.91
#